data_AF-A0A352PZR9-F1
#
_entry.id   AF-A0A352PZR9-F1
#
_cell.length_a   1.000
_cell.length_b   1.000
_cell.length_c   1.000
_cell.angle_alpha   90.00
_cell.angle_beta   90.00
_cell.angle_gamma   90.00
#
_symmetry.space_group_name_H-M   'P 1'
#
loop_
_entity.id
_entity.type
_entity.pdbx_description
1 polymer ?
#
loop_
_entity_poly.entity_id
_entity_poly.type
_entity_poly.pdbx_seq_one_letter_code
_entity_poly.pdbx_strand_id
1 'polypeptide(L)' 'FMPLGAASTPLRGSEDIMWTITFRDGRIKRFKYPTRRTPEGSIKPFEGFPAAKVEDLNNQYLLGEPDIMGVKELCTIKK' A
#
# COMPACT_ATOMS: atom_id res chain seq x y z
N PHE A 1 -2.22 32.14 2.69
CA PHE A 1 -3.38 32.86 2.11
C PHE A 1 -4.10 31.92 1.15
N MET A 2 -5.40 31.68 1.35
CA MET A 2 -6.23 30.86 0.44
C MET A 2 -7.34 31.75 -0.13
N PRO A 3 -7.20 32.26 -1.36
CA PRO A 3 -8.27 33.05 -1.98
C PRO A 3 -9.46 32.16 -2.31
N LEU A 4 -10.67 32.69 -2.12
CA LEU A 4 -11.93 31.97 -2.40
C LEU A 4 -11.98 31.48 -3.86
N GLY A 5 -12.70 30.39 -4.13
CA GLY A 5 -13.07 29.94 -5.48
C GLY A 5 -12.23 28.80 -6.09
N ALA A 6 -11.20 28.30 -5.39
CA ALA A 6 -10.51 27.07 -5.79
C ALA A 6 -11.03 25.87 -4.97
N ALA A 7 -11.10 24.68 -5.58
CA ALA A 7 -11.54 23.44 -4.93
C ALA A 7 -10.77 22.21 -5.43
N SER A 8 -10.55 21.26 -4.53
CA SER A 8 -10.03 19.92 -4.83
C SER A 8 -11.05 18.89 -4.35
N THR A 9 -11.76 18.26 -5.28
CA THR A 9 -12.87 17.35 -4.96
C THR A 9 -12.47 15.92 -5.34
N PRO A 10 -12.33 15.01 -4.36
CA PRO A 10 -12.10 13.60 -4.62
C PRO A 10 -13.41 12.86 -4.90
N LEU A 11 -13.32 11.84 -5.75
CA LEU A 11 -14.31 10.78 -5.90
C LEU A 11 -13.58 9.44 -5.83
N ARG A 12 -13.73 8.74 -4.71
CA ARG A 12 -13.05 7.47 -4.43
C ARG A 12 -13.89 6.29 -4.90
N GLY A 13 -13.37 5.51 -5.83
CA GLY A 13 -13.90 4.20 -6.23
C GLY A 13 -13.31 3.06 -5.39
N SER A 14 -13.55 1.82 -5.81
CA SER A 14 -13.00 0.61 -5.17
C SER A 14 -11.53 0.37 -5.52
N GLU A 15 -11.15 0.63 -6.78
CA GLU A 15 -9.81 0.35 -7.33
C GLU A 15 -9.09 1.61 -7.82
N ASP A 16 -9.80 2.74 -7.91
CA ASP A 16 -9.28 4.01 -8.40
C ASP A 16 -9.80 5.20 -7.59
N ILE A 17 -9.13 6.35 -7.75
CA ILE A 17 -9.57 7.64 -7.22
C ILE A 17 -9.51 8.66 -8.34
N MET A 18 -10.59 9.43 -8.46
CA MET A 18 -10.67 10.56 -9.38
C MET A 18 -10.58 11.86 -8.60
N TRP A 19 -9.84 12.82 -9.16
CA TRP A 19 -9.72 14.16 -8.61
C TRP A 19 -10.21 15.17 -9.62
N THR A 20 -11.14 16.03 -9.21
CA THR A 20 -11.51 17.23 -9.95
C THR A 20 -10.92 18.44 -9.25
N ILE A 21 -10.01 19.14 -9.94
CA ILE A 21 -9.38 20.36 -9.46
C ILE A 21 -9.99 21.55 -10.19
N THR A 22 -10.69 22.40 -9.45
CA THR A 22 -11.27 23.66 -9.94
C THR A 22 -10.38 24.81 -9.49
N PHE A 23 -9.85 25.56 -10.45
CA PHE A 23 -9.06 26.75 -10.18
C PHE A 23 -9.98 27.96 -10.01
N ARG A 24 -9.50 28.99 -9.31
CA ARG A 24 -10.26 30.25 -9.10
C ARG A 24 -10.67 30.95 -10.40
N ASP A 25 -9.91 30.76 -11.48
CA ASP A 25 -10.19 31.29 -12.81
C ASP A 25 -11.18 30.44 -13.62
N GLY A 26 -11.77 29.41 -13.02
CA GLY A 26 -12.75 28.53 -13.65
C GLY A 26 -12.16 27.38 -14.46
N ARG A 27 -10.83 27.27 -14.60
CA ARG A 27 -10.21 26.09 -15.23
C ARG A 27 -10.50 24.84 -14.40
N ILE A 28 -10.78 23.73 -15.08
CA ILE A 28 -11.03 22.43 -14.45
C ILE A 28 -10.00 21.43 -14.97
N LYS A 29 -9.32 20.73 -14.07
CA LYS A 29 -8.49 19.57 -14.39
C LYS A 29 -9.05 18.33 -13.74
N ARG A 30 -9.05 17.21 -14.48
CA ARG A 30 -9.49 15.90 -13.99
C ARG A 30 -8.33 14.92 -14.06
N PHE A 31 -8.13 14.20 -12.98
CA PHE A 31 -7.11 13.16 -12.87
C PHE A 31 -7.76 11.87 -12.40
N LYS A 32 -7.18 10.74 -12.81
CA LYS A 32 -7.59 9.41 -12.38
C LYS A 32 -6.34 8.60 -12.06
N TYR A 33 -6.30 8.04 -10.86
CA TYR A 33 -5.17 7.22 -10.39
C TYR A 33 -5.68 5.88 -9.85
N PRO A 34 -5.00 4.76 -10.15
CA PRO A 34 -5.28 3.50 -9.49
C PRO A 34 -4.87 3.58 -8.01
N THR A 35 -5.66 2.95 -7.14
CA THR A 35 -5.42 2.91 -5.68
C THR A 35 -5.21 1.51 -5.15
N ARG A 36 -5.82 0.50 -5.78
CA ARG A 36 -5.65 -0.92 -5.43
C ARG A 36 -5.48 -1.75 -6.70
N ARG A 37 -4.69 -2.82 -6.59
CA ARG A 37 -4.51 -3.84 -7.65
C ARG A 37 -5.25 -5.15 -7.33
N THR A 38 -5.78 -5.27 -6.12
CA THR A 38 -6.52 -6.44 -5.64
C THR A 38 -7.86 -5.98 -5.05
N PRO A 39 -8.91 -6.81 -5.12
CA PRO A 39 -10.20 -6.47 -4.54
C PRO A 39 -10.12 -6.17 -3.04
N GLU A 40 -11.08 -5.40 -2.56
CA GLU A 40 -11.23 -5.17 -1.12
C GLU A 40 -11.57 -6.49 -0.41
N GLY A 41 -10.90 -6.74 0.72
CA GLY A 41 -11.14 -7.95 1.53
C GLY A 41 -10.60 -9.26 0.94
N SER A 42 -9.88 -9.23 -0.19
CA SER A 42 -9.35 -10.45 -0.82
C SER A 42 -7.98 -10.89 -0.30
N ILE A 43 -7.35 -10.13 0.60
CA ILE A 43 -6.01 -10.44 1.12
C ILE A 43 -6.10 -11.68 2.01
N LYS A 44 -5.30 -12.70 1.71
CA LYS A 44 -5.12 -13.88 2.55
C LYS A 44 -3.81 -13.75 3.34
N PRO A 45 -3.85 -13.45 4.65
CA PRO A 45 -2.65 -13.04 5.39
C PRO A 45 -1.52 -14.08 5.46
N PHE A 46 -1.87 -15.37 5.38
CA PHE A 46 -0.93 -16.48 5.54
C PHE A 46 -0.80 -17.35 4.28
N GLU A 47 -1.31 -16.88 3.14
CA GLU A 47 -1.24 -17.64 1.90
C GLU A 47 0.21 -17.86 1.47
N GLY A 48 0.60 -19.13 1.34
CA GLY A 48 1.96 -19.52 0.94
C GLY A 48 2.96 -19.66 2.11
N PHE A 49 2.56 -19.37 3.35
CA PHE A 49 3.45 -19.54 4.51
C PHE A 49 3.25 -20.89 5.22
N PRO A 50 4.32 -21.50 5.75
CA PRO A 50 4.20 -22.65 6.63
C PRO A 50 3.51 -22.24 7.93
N ALA A 51 2.92 -23.22 8.62
CA ALA A 51 2.39 -22.99 9.96
C ALA A 51 3.51 -22.57 10.91
N ALA A 52 3.23 -21.61 11.79
CA ALA A 52 4.17 -21.16 12.80
C ALA A 52 4.54 -22.32 13.74
N LYS A 53 5.84 -22.50 13.98
CA LYS A 53 6.38 -23.51 14.88
C LYS A 53 6.89 -22.86 16.16
N VAL A 54 6.78 -23.57 17.29
CA VAL A 54 7.17 -23.00 18.59
C VAL A 54 8.69 -22.80 18.66
N GLU A 55 9.44 -23.66 17.98
CA GLU A 55 10.89 -23.64 17.90
C GLU A 55 11.41 -22.35 17.23
N ASP A 56 10.63 -21.78 16.32
CA ASP A 56 10.99 -20.57 15.58
C ASP A 56 10.87 -19.29 16.43
N LEU A 57 10.23 -19.32 17.60
CA LEU A 57 10.13 -18.14 18.48
C LEU A 57 11.49 -17.67 19.01
N ASN A 58 12.50 -18.55 19.04
CA ASN A 58 13.83 -18.23 19.57
C ASN A 58 14.77 -17.68 18.49
N ASN A 59 14.36 -17.69 17.23
CA ASN A 59 15.16 -17.14 16.14
C ASN A 59 14.76 -15.68 15.85
N GLN A 60 15.41 -15.03 14.88
CA GLN A 60 15.12 -13.64 14.51
C GLN A 60 14.18 -13.51 13.30
N TYR A 61 13.71 -14.62 12.73
CA TYR A 61 12.91 -14.63 11.51
C TYR A 61 11.46 -14.22 11.80
N LEU A 62 10.90 -13.37 10.95
CA LEU A 62 9.45 -13.16 10.88
C LEU A 62 8.77 -14.24 10.04
N LEU A 63 7.44 -14.32 10.13
CA LEU A 63 6.67 -15.29 9.35
C LEU A 63 6.84 -15.03 7.84
N GLY A 64 7.38 -16.03 7.13
CA GLY A 64 7.66 -15.97 5.69
C GLY A 64 9.08 -15.51 5.34
N GLU A 65 9.90 -15.12 6.31
CA GLU A 65 11.32 -14.86 6.08
C GLU A 65 12.14 -16.16 6.09
N PRO A 66 13.21 -16.26 5.28
CA PRO A 66 13.76 -15.20 4.41
C PRO A 66 13.10 -15.11 3.02
N ASP A 67 12.18 -16.01 2.69
CA ASP A 67 11.61 -16.17 1.34
C ASP A 67 10.93 -14.90 0.81
N ILE A 68 10.13 -14.20 1.64
CA ILE A 68 9.45 -12.95 1.24
C ILE A 68 10.41 -11.82 0.88
N MET A 69 11.62 -11.85 1.44
CA MET A 69 12.65 -10.85 1.16
C MET A 69 13.47 -11.19 -0.09
N GLY A 70 13.29 -12.39 -0.65
CA GLY A 70 14.07 -12.85 -1.80
C GLY A 70 15.56 -13.04 -1.50
N VAL A 71 15.91 -13.24 -0.23
CA VAL A 71 17.28 -13.51 0.22
C VAL A 71 17.41 -14.94 0.72
N LYS A 72 18.62 -15.50 0.70
CA LYS A 72 18.86 -16.86 1.21
C LYS A 72 18.87 -16.92 2.74
N GLU A 73 19.42 -15.89 3.38
CA GLU A 73 19.59 -15.80 4.84
C GLU A 73 19.47 -14.33 5.26
N LEU A 74 19.16 -14.09 6.54
CA LEU A 74 19.06 -12.73 7.09
C LEU A 74 20.39 -12.00 7.04
N CYS A 75 20.36 -10.72 6.64
CA CYS A 75 21.53 -9.85 6.67
C CYS A 75 22.04 -9.67 8.10
N THR A 76 23.31 -10.01 8.34
CA THR A 76 23.97 -9.82 9.65
C THR A 76 24.94 -8.64 9.60
N ILE A 77 24.96 -7.84 10.66
CA ILE A 77 25.97 -6.78 10.82
C ILE A 77 27.28 -7.45 11.19
N LYS A 78 28.36 -7.16 10.45
CA LYS A 78 29.72 -7.52 10.87
C LYS A 78 30.02 -6.74 12.14
N LYS A 79 30.17 -7.46 13.25
CA LYS A 79 30.63 -6.88 14.52
C LYS A 79 32.07 -6.40 14.39
#